data_AF-A0A7H4N7K9-F1
#
_entry.id   AF-A0A7H4N7K9-F1
#
_cell.length_a   1.000
_cell.length_b   1.000
_cell.length_c   1.000
_cell.angle_alpha   90.00
_cell.angle_beta   90.00
_cell.angle_gamma   90.00
#
_symmetry.space_group_name_H-M   'P 1'
#
loop_
_entity.id
_entity.type
_entity.pdbx_description
1 polymer ?
#
loop_
_entity_poly.entity_id
_entity_poly.type
_entity_poly.pdbx_seq_one_letter_code
_entity_poly.pdbx_strand_id
1 'polypeptide(L)'
;MQLATSSYILWVVPLLVENRLSAKADRVLVVDVPKETQIARTMLRDRVSRQHAEHILAAQATREQRLAVADDVIENMGSPDAIASAVARLHAKYQQLAAQAASQEKP
;
A
#
# COMPACT_ATOMS: atom_id res chain seq x y z
N MET A 1 -5.82 22.68 -3.31
CA MET A 1 -5.07 21.43 -3.60
C MET A 1 -3.81 21.84 -4.34
N GLN A 2 -2.64 21.38 -3.89
CA GLN A 2 -1.37 21.68 -4.55
C GLN A 2 -1.12 20.64 -5.64
N LEU A 3 -0.72 21.09 -6.83
CA LEU A 3 -0.36 20.20 -7.92
C LEU A 3 0.97 19.51 -7.61
N ALA A 4 1.02 18.20 -7.80
CA ALA A 4 2.25 17.44 -7.67
C ALA A 4 3.15 17.70 -8.89
N THR A 5 4.46 17.79 -8.67
CA THR A 5 5.47 17.94 -9.73
C THR A 5 6.15 16.62 -10.10
N SER A 6 5.80 15.53 -9.41
CA SER A 6 6.30 14.18 -9.68
C SER A 6 5.56 13.53 -10.85
N SER A 7 6.20 12.57 -11.52
CA SER A 7 5.59 11.84 -12.64
C SER A 7 4.36 11.03 -12.23
N TYR A 8 4.28 10.61 -10.97
CA TYR A 8 3.11 9.98 -10.37
C TYR A 8 2.99 10.40 -8.90
N ILE A 9 1.82 10.17 -8.29
CA ILE A 9 1.60 10.40 -6.86
C ILE A 9 1.45 9.07 -6.12
N LEU A 10 1.90 9.02 -4.86
CA LEU A 10 1.62 7.90 -3.98
C LEU A 10 0.49 8.30 -3.02
N TRP A 11 -0.70 7.77 -3.24
CA TRP A 11 -1.86 8.02 -2.39
C TRP A 11 -1.98 6.95 -1.31
N VAL A 12 -1.57 7.28 -0.08
CA VAL A 12 -1.61 6.35 1.06
C VAL A 12 -3.00 6.35 1.69
N VAL A 13 -3.72 5.23 1.56
CA VAL A 13 -5.10 5.09 2.04
C VAL A 13 -5.23 3.85 2.93
N PRO A 14 -5.30 4.00 4.27
CA PRO A 14 -5.44 2.86 5.18
C PRO A 14 -6.71 2.03 4.96
N LEU A 15 -7.80 2.68 4.54
CA LEU A 15 -9.12 2.07 4.35
C LEU A 15 -9.50 1.98 2.85
N LEU A 16 -8.53 1.62 2.00
CA LEU A 16 -8.70 1.62 0.54
C LEU A 16 -9.81 0.64 0.10
N VAL A 17 -9.80 -0.57 0.67
CA VAL A 17 -10.73 -1.66 0.29
C VAL A 17 -12.10 -1.41 0.89
N GLU A 18 -12.12 -1.02 2.16
CA GLU A 18 -13.30 -0.75 2.97
C GLU A 18 -14.16 0.34 2.33
N ASN A 19 -13.51 1.39 1.82
CA ASN A 19 -14.19 2.50 1.15
C ASN A 19 -14.33 2.31 -0.37
N ARG A 20 -13.94 1.15 -0.91
CA ARG A 20 -13.99 0.83 -2.36
C ARG A 20 -13.30 1.89 -3.23
N LEU A 21 -12.18 2.41 -2.74
CA LEU A 21 -11.43 3.50 -3.40
C LEU A 21 -10.39 3.00 -4.40
N SER A 22 -10.17 1.68 -4.49
CA SER A 22 -9.21 1.08 -5.43
C SER A 22 -9.48 1.48 -6.89
N ALA A 23 -10.75 1.58 -7.30
CA ALA A 23 -11.14 2.00 -8.64
C ALA A 23 -10.82 3.47 -8.98
N LYS A 24 -10.41 4.28 -7.99
CA LYS A 24 -9.96 5.67 -8.20
C LYS A 24 -8.45 5.79 -8.39
N ALA A 25 -7.71 4.69 -8.30
CA ALA A 25 -6.28 4.65 -8.52
C ALA A 25 -5.97 3.93 -9.82
N ASP A 26 -5.00 4.43 -10.58
CA ASP A 26 -4.50 3.75 -11.79
C ASP A 26 -3.74 2.46 -11.46
N ARG A 27 -3.24 2.36 -10.23
CA ARG A 27 -2.48 1.21 -9.72
C ARG A 27 -2.65 1.07 -8.22
N VAL A 28 -2.81 -0.16 -7.74
CA VAL A 28 -2.93 -0.47 -6.30
C VAL A 28 -1.70 -1.24 -5.81
N LEU A 29 -0.89 -0.60 -4.97
CA LEU A 29 0.22 -1.24 -4.25
C LEU A 29 -0.21 -1.64 -2.84
N VAL A 30 -0.10 -2.92 -2.50
CA VAL A 30 -0.32 -3.42 -1.13
C VAL A 30 1.02 -3.69 -0.44
N VAL A 31 1.19 -3.14 0.76
CA VAL A 31 2.29 -3.49 1.65
C VAL A 31 1.80 -4.60 2.59
N ASP A 32 2.34 -5.80 2.41
CA ASP A 32 1.89 -7.00 3.12
C ASP A 32 2.90 -7.46 4.18
N VAL A 33 2.37 -7.96 5.29
CA VAL A 33 3.11 -8.64 6.35
C VAL A 33 2.22 -9.70 7.00
N PRO A 34 2.80 -10.77 7.59
CA PRO A 34 2.03 -11.77 8.33
C PRO A 34 1.19 -11.15 9.45
N LYS A 35 0.03 -11.76 9.76
CA LYS A 35 -0.90 -11.27 10.79
C LYS A 35 -0.23 -11.08 12.14
N GLU A 36 0.61 -12.01 12.57
CA GLU A 36 1.37 -11.90 13.83
C GLU A 36 2.28 -10.67 13.84
N THR A 37 2.90 -10.32 12.71
CA THR A 37 3.71 -9.12 12.58
C THR A 37 2.85 -7.85 12.68
N GLN A 38 1.63 -7.85 12.13
CA GLN A 38 0.69 -6.72 12.27
C GLN A 38 0.32 -6.51 13.74
N ILE A 39 -0.01 -7.60 14.45
CA ILE A 39 -0.35 -7.58 15.87
C ILE A 39 0.82 -7.04 16.68
N ALA A 40 2.01 -7.62 16.52
CA ALA A 40 3.20 -7.20 17.27
C ALA A 40 3.56 -5.73 17.04
N ARG A 41 3.52 -5.26 15.78
CA ARG A 41 3.81 -3.85 15.45
C ARG A 41 2.73 -2.90 15.98
N THR A 42 1.46 -3.29 15.94
CA THR A 42 0.34 -2.48 16.49
C THR A 42 0.46 -2.35 18.00
N MET A 43 0.71 -3.47 18.70
CA MET A 43 0.93 -3.46 20.15
C MET A 43 2.08 -2.54 20.54
N LEU A 44 3.21 -2.61 19.82
CA LEU A 44 4.38 -1.79 20.11
C LEU A 44 4.14 -0.30 19.85
N ARG A 45 3.52 0.03 18.71
CA ARG A 45 3.26 1.41 18.29
C ARG A 45 2.24 2.09 19.19
N ASP A 46 1.12 1.41 19.46
CA ASP A 46 -0.04 2.01 20.12
C ASP A 46 -0.06 1.72 21.63
N ARG A 47 0.88 0.90 22.13
CA ARG A 47 0.99 0.47 23.54
C ARG A 47 -0.28 -0.20 24.06
N VAL A 48 -0.86 -1.08 23.23
CA VAL A 48 -2.11 -1.79 23.53
C VAL A 48 -1.89 -3.28 23.76
N SER A 49 -2.87 -3.95 24.37
CA SER A 49 -2.85 -5.40 24.54
C SER A 49 -2.98 -6.12 23.19
N ARG A 50 -2.56 -7.40 23.16
CA ARG A 50 -2.75 -8.28 21.99
C ARG A 50 -4.22 -8.34 21.56
N GLN A 51 -5.12 -8.55 22.52
CA GLN A 51 -6.56 -8.60 22.26
C GLN A 51 -7.06 -7.31 21.61
N HIS A 52 -6.60 -6.15 22.09
CA HIS A 52 -7.01 -4.88 21.51
C HIS A 52 -6.44 -4.67 20.08
N ALA A 53 -5.19 -5.06 19.84
CA ALA A 53 -4.60 -5.05 18.50
C ALA A 53 -5.36 -5.98 17.53
N GLU A 54 -5.76 -7.17 17.99
CA GLU A 54 -6.58 -8.10 17.21
C GLU A 54 -7.96 -7.51 16.88
N HIS A 55 -8.59 -6.81 17.81
CA HIS A 55 -9.84 -6.07 17.56
C HIS A 55 -9.68 -4.98 16.51
N ILE A 56 -8.59 -4.20 16.56
CA ILE A 56 -8.29 -3.19 15.54
C ILE A 56 -8.16 -3.84 14.16
N LEU A 57 -7.40 -4.93 14.06
CA LEU A 57 -7.21 -5.64 12.79
C LEU A 57 -8.50 -6.29 12.28
N ALA A 58 -9.37 -6.75 13.18
CA ALA A 58 -10.66 -7.33 12.81
C ALA A 58 -11.65 -6.31 12.23
N ALA A 59 -11.47 -5.02 12.49
CA ALA A 59 -12.28 -3.94 11.92
C ALA A 59 -11.84 -3.54 10.49
N GLN A 60 -10.70 -4.06 10.02
CA GLN A 60 -10.14 -3.77 8.70
C GLN A 60 -10.44 -4.90 7.71
N ALA A 61 -10.24 -4.64 6.43
CA ALA A 61 -10.31 -5.66 5.38
C ALA A 61 -9.35 -6.83 5.68
N THR A 62 -9.70 -8.03 5.23
CA THR A 62 -8.81 -9.19 5.38
C THR A 62 -7.59 -9.08 4.47
N ARG A 63 -6.57 -9.89 4.74
CA ARG A 63 -5.39 -9.96 3.88
C ARG A 63 -5.78 -10.34 2.45
N GLU A 64 -6.64 -11.34 2.31
CA GLU A 64 -7.13 -11.85 1.03
C GLU A 64 -7.89 -10.77 0.26
N GLN A 65 -8.73 -9.98 0.95
CA GLN A 65 -9.45 -8.87 0.35
C GLN A 65 -8.52 -7.77 -0.16
N ARG A 66 -7.45 -7.44 0.59
CA ARG A 66 -6.43 -6.49 0.12
C ARG A 66 -5.66 -7.02 -1.08
N LEU A 67 -5.22 -8.29 -1.03
CA LEU A 67 -4.48 -8.91 -2.13
C LEU A 67 -5.32 -9.05 -3.40
N ALA A 68 -6.63 -9.26 -3.27
CA ALA A 68 -7.54 -9.38 -4.41
C ALA A 68 -7.68 -8.10 -5.24
N VAL A 69 -7.40 -6.93 -4.66
CA VAL A 69 -7.43 -5.64 -5.37
C VAL A 69 -6.03 -5.13 -5.71
N ALA A 70 -4.98 -5.87 -5.37
CA ALA A 70 -3.61 -5.44 -5.54
C ALA A 70 -3.12 -5.67 -6.97
N ASP A 71 -2.52 -4.65 -7.55
CA ASP A 71 -1.76 -4.74 -8.79
C ASP A 71 -0.31 -5.18 -8.56
N ASP A 72 0.24 -4.79 -7.41
CA ASP A 72 1.60 -5.03 -6.98
C ASP A 72 1.60 -5.23 -5.46
N VAL A 73 2.50 -6.09 -4.96
CA VAL A 73 2.65 -6.38 -3.53
C VAL A 73 4.11 -6.21 -3.13
N ILE A 74 4.35 -5.54 -2.00
CA ILE A 74 5.65 -5.50 -1.32
C ILE A 74 5.50 -6.20 0.03
N GLU A 75 6.35 -7.19 0.29
CA GLU A 75 6.48 -7.78 1.61
C GLU A 75 7.36 -6.89 2.50
N ASN A 76 6.87 -6.49 3.67
CA ASN A 76 7.57 -5.61 4.60
C ASN A 76 7.95 -6.34 5.91
N MET A 77 8.53 -7.54 5.76
CA MET A 77 8.89 -8.42 6.88
C MET A 77 10.22 -8.07 7.55
N GLY A 78 11.06 -7.24 6.93
CA GLY A 78 12.42 -6.94 7.37
C GLY A 78 12.64 -5.50 7.85
N SER A 79 13.90 -5.06 7.76
CA SER A 79 14.28 -3.66 7.95
C SER A 79 13.81 -2.79 6.76
N PRO A 80 13.77 -1.46 6.92
CA PRO A 80 13.53 -0.55 5.80
C PRO A 80 14.47 -0.78 4.60
N ASP A 81 15.71 -1.21 4.86
CA ASP A 81 16.68 -1.48 3.79
C ASP A 81 16.32 -2.72 2.96
N ALA A 82 15.64 -3.70 3.58
CA ALA A 82 15.23 -4.93 2.90
C ALA A 82 14.21 -4.67 1.77
N ILE A 83 13.47 -3.56 1.84
CA ILE A 83 12.48 -3.20 0.81
C ILE A 83 13.04 -2.26 -0.26
N ALA A 84 14.24 -1.70 -0.09
CA ALA A 84 14.79 -0.67 -0.98
C ALA A 84 14.87 -1.15 -2.45
N SER A 85 15.31 -2.40 -2.66
CA SER A 85 15.37 -2.99 -4.01
C SER A 85 13.98 -3.17 -4.63
N ALA A 86 12.99 -3.60 -3.84
CA ALA A 86 11.60 -3.74 -4.31
C ALA A 86 10.98 -2.38 -4.67
N VAL A 87 11.23 -1.36 -3.84
CA VAL A 87 10.80 0.02 -4.09
C VAL A 87 11.44 0.57 -5.35
N ALA A 88 12.75 0.41 -5.56
CA ALA A 88 13.44 0.88 -6.76
C ALA A 88 12.87 0.25 -8.04
N ARG A 89 12.62 -1.06 -8.02
CA ARG A 89 12.00 -1.78 -9.15
C ARG A 89 10.60 -1.27 -9.46
N LEU A 90 9.76 -1.08 -8.42
CA LEU A 90 8.40 -0.58 -8.61
C LEU A 90 8.38 0.89 -9.03
N HIS A 91 9.28 1.71 -8.50
CA HIS A 91 9.45 3.09 -8.93
C HIS A 91 9.74 3.19 -10.43
N ALA A 92 10.71 2.42 -10.94
CA ALA A 92 11.03 2.39 -12.36
C ALA A 92 9.82 1.96 -13.21
N LYS A 93 9.08 0.93 -12.77
CA LYS A 93 7.83 0.49 -13.42
C LYS A 93 6.79 1.62 -13.44
N TYR A 94 6.57 2.31 -12.32
CA TYR A 94 5.56 3.36 -12.21
C TYR A 94 5.92 4.61 -13.00
N GLN A 95 7.21 4.95 -13.11
CA GLN A 95 7.66 6.02 -14.00
C GLN A 95 7.33 5.71 -15.47
N GLN A 96 7.54 4.47 -15.91
CA GLN A 96 7.20 4.06 -17.27
C GLN A 96 5.70 4.11 -17.53
N LEU A 97 4.89 3.59 -16.61
CA LEU A 97 3.42 3.64 -16.73
C LEU A 97 2.89 5.08 -16.76
N ALA A 98 3.42 5.95 -15.89
CA ALA A 98 3.02 7.35 -15.86
C ALA A 98 3.38 8.09 -17.16
N ALA A 99 4.57 7.83 -17.72
CA ALA A 99 4.98 8.42 -18.99
C ALA A 99 4.08 7.96 -20.15
N GLN A 100 3.66 6.69 -20.15
CA GLN A 100 2.73 6.15 -21.16
C GLN A 100 1.34 6.76 -21.02
N ALA A 101 0.80 6.84 -19.81
CA ALA A 101 -0.51 7.46 -19.55
C ALA A 101 -0.54 8.93 -20.02
N ALA A 102 0.47 9.73 -19.65
CA ALA A 102 0.58 11.13 -20.08
C ALA A 102 0.74 11.30 -21.61
N SER A 103 1.24 10.27 -22.30
CA SER A 103 1.35 10.25 -23.76
C SER A 103 0.04 9.84 -24.45
N GLN A 104 -0.77 8.99 -23.81
CA GLN A 104 -2.10 8.60 -24.30
C GLN A 104 -3.18 9.66 -24.03
N GLU A 105 -2.96 10.54 -23.04
CA GLU A 105 -3.82 11.69 -22.76
C GLU A 105 -3.56 12.89 -23.69
N LYS A 106 -2.47 12.89 -24.47
CA LYS A 106 -2.22 13.91 -25.49
C LYS A 106 -2.97 13.55 -26.78
N PRO A 107 -3.80 14.46 -27.31
CA PRO A 107 -4.61 14.21 -28.50
C PRO A 107 -3.79 13.97 -29.77
#